data_AF-A0AAU5DTN2-F1
#
_entry.id   AF-A0AAU5DTN2-F1
#
_cell.length_a   1.000
_cell.length_b   1.000
_cell.length_c   1.000
_cell.angle_alpha   90.00
_cell.angle_beta   90.00
_cell.angle_gamma   90.00
#
_symmetry.space_group_name_H-M   'P 1'
#
loop_
_entity.id
_entity.type
_entity.pdbx_description
1 polymer ?
#
loop_
_entity_poly.entity_id
_entity_poly.type
_entity_poly.pdbx_seq_one_letter_code
_entity_poly.pdbx_strand_id
1 'polypeptide(L)'
;MRRPVALRLYAALATTAMAVAGGVVLSTPAASAATGSATGYATQNGGTTGGSGGQTVRATTGTAIHAALCGRASSSTPITIEVEGVVNHANTAKVSGDSCSTADGVIELKQISNVTIVGVGSGAVFDQLGIHIRESSNIIIQNVTVRNVKKSGSPTSNGGDAIGMESDVRNVWVDHTTLEASGGESEGYDGLFDMKDNTQYVTLSYSTLRNSGRGGLIGSSESDLSNGFITYHHNLYENIDSRAPLLRGGIAHIYNNYYASLNESGINSRAGARAKVDNNYFKDSKDVLGTFYTDAAGYWQVSGNIFDNVTWSSPGSENNPAGPNPTSNTSVSIPYSYTLDDASCVPDVVSRTAGANKGLQVSNGSCSPQSPTPGPTEPTPGPTEPTPGPTEPTPGPTTPAGTNLSIGAGSDGSSKADGTSYGNVRDGNLSTYWSPAGSTGSVSVKWGSSTAVSSVNIREASGSAGSIGSWRLINGDTGAVLTSGSGAGVITFARTSLQKITFEITSATGTPKVAEFETYAG
;
A
#
# COMPACT_ATOMS: atom_id res chain seq x y z
N MET A 1 102.27 -6.67 -20.05
CA MET A 1 102.06 -5.25 -20.41
C MET A 1 100.56 -4.99 -20.59
N ARG A 2 100.06 -3.97 -19.89
CA ARG A 2 98.94 -3.07 -20.22
C ARG A 2 97.67 -3.60 -20.94
N ARG A 3 96.61 -3.65 -20.10
CA ARG A 3 95.26 -3.07 -20.23
C ARG A 3 94.19 -3.69 -21.17
N PRO A 4 92.90 -3.58 -20.77
CA PRO A 4 91.77 -4.41 -21.20
C PRO A 4 90.69 -3.60 -21.97
N VAL A 5 89.51 -4.22 -22.25
CA VAL A 5 88.13 -3.67 -22.35
C VAL A 5 87.28 -4.72 -23.12
N ALA A 6 86.47 -5.53 -22.43
CA ALA A 6 85.05 -5.36 -22.02
C ALA A 6 84.06 -5.93 -23.06
N LEU A 7 83.49 -7.10 -22.76
CA LEU A 7 82.34 -7.69 -23.46
C LEU A 7 81.05 -7.29 -22.72
N ARG A 8 80.11 -6.68 -23.45
CA ARG A 8 78.76 -6.37 -22.98
C ARG A 8 77.86 -7.60 -23.19
N LEU A 9 77.17 -8.04 -22.14
CA LEU A 9 76.04 -8.97 -22.23
C LEU A 9 74.74 -8.20 -21.99
N TYR A 10 73.76 -8.48 -22.86
CA TYR A 10 72.41 -7.90 -22.86
C TYR A 10 71.59 -8.44 -21.68
N ALA A 11 70.97 -7.53 -20.92
CA ALA A 11 69.98 -7.85 -19.89
C ALA A 11 68.57 -7.76 -20.48
N ALA A 12 67.76 -8.81 -20.28
CA ALA A 12 66.35 -8.85 -20.62
C ALA A 12 65.53 -8.13 -19.52
N LEU A 13 64.72 -7.15 -19.91
CA LEU A 13 63.70 -6.54 -19.05
C LEU A 13 62.44 -7.40 -19.07
N ALA A 14 62.01 -7.88 -17.90
CA ALA A 14 60.65 -8.37 -17.65
C ALA A 14 59.84 -7.22 -17.02
N THR A 15 58.83 -6.73 -17.74
CA THR A 15 57.87 -5.75 -17.25
C THR A 15 56.71 -6.45 -16.56
N THR A 16 56.61 -6.29 -15.24
CA THR A 16 55.47 -6.70 -14.41
C THR A 16 54.31 -5.71 -14.60
N ALA A 17 53.20 -6.16 -15.19
CA ALA A 17 51.96 -5.40 -15.22
C ALA A 17 51.13 -5.72 -13.98
N MET A 18 50.95 -4.75 -13.09
CA MET A 18 49.97 -4.83 -12.00
C MET A 18 48.58 -4.57 -12.57
N ALA A 19 47.75 -5.62 -12.64
CA ALA A 19 46.33 -5.48 -12.88
C ALA A 19 45.63 -5.06 -11.59
N VAL A 20 45.23 -3.79 -11.51
CA VAL A 20 44.32 -3.30 -10.47
C VAL A 20 42.92 -3.75 -10.88
N ALA A 21 42.41 -4.81 -10.23
CA ALA A 21 41.03 -5.23 -10.36
C ALA A 21 40.13 -4.20 -9.67
N GLY A 22 39.67 -3.20 -10.43
CA GLY A 22 38.58 -2.33 -10.02
C GLY A 22 37.28 -3.14 -10.01
N GLY A 23 36.93 -3.69 -8.85
CA GLY A 23 35.63 -4.30 -8.62
C GLY A 23 34.55 -3.23 -8.75
N VAL A 24 33.83 -3.23 -9.86
CA VAL A 24 32.56 -2.51 -9.98
C VAL A 24 31.58 -3.24 -9.07
N VAL A 25 31.37 -2.71 -7.87
CA VAL A 25 30.27 -3.15 -7.02
C VAL A 25 28.99 -2.67 -7.69
N LEU A 26 28.38 -3.53 -8.50
CA LEU A 26 26.99 -3.36 -8.91
C LEU A 26 26.17 -3.44 -7.62
N SER A 27 25.76 -2.28 -7.11
CA SER A 27 24.76 -2.17 -6.06
C SER A 27 23.45 -2.73 -6.60
N THR A 28 23.23 -4.02 -6.39
CA THR A 28 21.92 -4.66 -6.59
C THR A 28 20.93 -3.98 -5.64
N PRO A 29 19.76 -3.53 -6.11
CA PRO A 29 18.74 -3.01 -5.21
C PRO A 29 18.37 -4.13 -4.22
N ALA A 30 18.39 -3.81 -2.93
CA ALA A 30 17.91 -4.70 -1.89
C ALA A 30 16.44 -5.06 -2.18
N ALA A 31 16.08 -6.32 -1.95
CA ALA A 31 14.70 -6.78 -2.05
C ALA A 31 13.79 -5.91 -1.14
N SER A 32 12.87 -5.17 -1.75
CA SER A 32 11.83 -4.46 -1.01
C SER A 32 10.79 -5.48 -0.55
N ALA A 33 10.77 -5.81 0.75
CA ALA A 33 9.56 -6.31 1.40
C ALA A 33 8.43 -5.28 1.15
N ALA A 34 7.17 -5.70 1.03
CA ALA A 34 6.06 -4.81 0.69
C ALA A 34 6.09 -3.50 1.51
N THR A 35 6.50 -2.40 0.87
CA THR A 35 6.74 -1.12 1.55
C THR A 35 5.51 -0.24 1.33
N GLY A 36 4.72 -0.02 2.38
CA GLY A 36 3.69 1.02 2.38
C GLY A 36 2.42 0.64 3.12
N SER A 37 1.61 1.64 3.39
CA SER A 37 0.24 1.46 3.88
C SER A 37 -0.73 1.66 2.72
N ALA A 38 -1.81 0.88 2.70
CA ALA A 38 -2.86 1.04 1.70
C ALA A 38 -3.39 2.47 1.69
N THR A 39 -3.89 2.89 0.53
CA THR A 39 -4.49 4.21 0.29
C THR A 39 -5.93 4.04 -0.21
N GLY A 40 -6.61 5.16 -0.43
CA GLY A 40 -7.93 5.15 -1.04
C GLY A 40 -8.98 4.39 -0.22
N TYR A 41 -9.94 3.80 -0.92
CA TYR A 41 -11.00 3.01 -0.30
C TYR A 41 -10.51 1.71 0.35
N ALA A 42 -9.32 1.20 -0.01
CA ALA A 42 -8.74 0.03 0.65
C ALA A 42 -8.38 0.29 2.12
N THR A 43 -8.31 1.57 2.55
CA THR A 43 -8.13 1.96 3.96
C THR A 43 -9.42 1.91 4.79
N GLN A 44 -10.55 1.84 4.12
CA GLN A 44 -11.86 1.83 4.76
C GLN A 44 -12.24 0.41 5.15
N ASN A 45 -13.39 0.22 5.81
CA ASN A 45 -13.88 -1.11 6.20
C ASN A 45 -12.86 -1.93 7.04
N GLY A 46 -12.14 -1.28 7.96
CA GLY A 46 -11.11 -1.92 8.78
C GLY A 46 -9.71 -1.94 8.17
N GLY A 47 -9.57 -1.49 6.92
CA GLY A 47 -8.29 -1.31 6.25
C GLY A 47 -7.76 -2.55 5.53
N THR A 48 -6.59 -2.40 4.90
CA THR A 48 -5.89 -3.46 4.17
C THR A 48 -4.44 -3.52 4.63
N THR A 49 -4.04 -4.63 5.23
CA THR A 49 -2.71 -4.91 5.77
C THR A 49 -2.06 -6.15 5.14
N GLY A 50 -2.80 -6.91 4.33
CA GLY A 50 -2.35 -8.13 3.67
C GLY A 50 -1.78 -9.14 4.67
N GLY A 51 -0.58 -9.63 4.36
CA GLY A 51 0.18 -10.59 5.14
C GLY A 51 0.94 -10.04 6.35
N SER A 52 0.76 -8.75 6.70
CA SER A 52 1.51 -8.13 7.79
C SER A 52 1.30 -8.87 9.12
N GLY A 53 2.39 -9.04 9.89
CA GLY A 53 2.40 -9.80 11.14
C GLY A 53 2.44 -11.32 10.96
N GLY A 54 2.48 -11.80 9.71
CA GLY A 54 2.57 -13.20 9.34
C GLY A 54 3.97 -13.67 8.97
N GLN A 55 4.05 -14.91 8.51
CA GLN A 55 5.28 -15.47 7.95
C GLN A 55 5.61 -14.78 6.62
N THR A 56 6.90 -14.54 6.38
CA THR A 56 7.41 -14.16 5.05
C THR A 56 8.10 -15.37 4.41
N VAL A 57 7.76 -15.67 3.16
CA VAL A 57 8.33 -16.78 2.39
C VAL A 57 8.73 -16.32 1.00
N ARG A 58 9.73 -17.00 0.41
CA ARG A 58 10.13 -16.79 -0.99
C ARG A 58 9.51 -17.83 -1.89
N ALA A 59 9.06 -17.42 -3.07
CA ALA A 59 8.55 -18.31 -4.11
C ALA A 59 9.13 -17.93 -5.49
N THR A 60 9.52 -18.92 -6.27
CA THR A 60 10.02 -18.75 -7.65
C THR A 60 9.16 -19.44 -8.70
N THR A 61 8.06 -20.07 -8.26
CA THR A 61 7.12 -20.83 -9.11
C THR A 61 5.71 -20.67 -8.55
N GLY A 62 4.68 -20.89 -9.37
CA GLY A 62 3.30 -20.85 -8.90
C GLY A 62 2.98 -21.98 -7.93
N THR A 63 3.59 -23.16 -8.12
CA THR A 63 3.49 -24.27 -7.16
C THR A 63 4.03 -23.88 -5.78
N ALA A 64 5.12 -23.09 -5.73
CA ALA A 64 5.66 -22.58 -4.46
C ALA A 64 4.73 -21.55 -3.81
N ILE A 65 4.05 -20.71 -4.61
CA ILE A 65 2.99 -19.81 -4.11
C ILE A 65 1.85 -20.65 -3.52
N HIS A 66 1.38 -21.68 -4.22
CA HIS A 66 0.34 -22.57 -3.69
C HIS A 66 0.78 -23.28 -2.41
N ALA A 67 2.01 -23.80 -2.36
CA ALA A 67 2.55 -24.42 -1.16
C ALA A 67 2.61 -23.45 0.03
N ALA A 68 2.98 -22.19 -0.21
CA ALA A 68 2.96 -21.15 0.80
C ALA A 68 1.54 -20.87 1.31
N LEU A 69 0.54 -20.75 0.43
CA LEU A 69 -0.85 -20.52 0.80
C LEU A 69 -1.43 -21.69 1.62
N CYS A 70 -1.18 -22.92 1.16
CA CYS A 70 -1.71 -24.15 1.77
C CYS A 70 -0.94 -24.60 3.03
N GLY A 71 0.28 -24.11 3.23
CA GLY A 71 1.12 -24.43 4.38
C GLY A 71 0.78 -23.64 5.65
N ARG A 72 -0.20 -22.74 5.58
CA ARG A 72 -0.62 -21.90 6.71
C ARG A 72 -1.51 -22.64 7.67
N ALA A 73 -1.51 -22.22 8.94
CA ALA A 73 -2.32 -22.83 10.00
C ALA A 73 -3.84 -22.71 9.74
N SER A 74 -4.28 -21.65 9.07
CA SER A 74 -5.67 -21.45 8.64
C SER A 74 -5.71 -20.56 7.39
N SER A 75 -6.87 -20.53 6.71
CA SER A 75 -7.09 -19.66 5.55
C SER A 75 -6.96 -18.16 5.87
N SER A 76 -7.05 -17.78 7.15
CA SER A 76 -6.91 -16.42 7.68
C SER A 76 -5.55 -16.13 8.33
N THR A 77 -4.62 -17.09 8.38
CA THR A 77 -3.30 -16.85 8.95
C THR A 77 -2.51 -15.91 8.03
N PRO A 78 -1.99 -14.75 8.50
CA PRO A 78 -1.31 -13.80 7.62
C PRO A 78 -0.05 -14.40 6.96
N ILE A 79 0.19 -14.06 5.69
CA ILE A 79 1.40 -14.46 4.96
C ILE A 79 1.85 -13.40 3.95
N THR A 80 3.15 -13.15 3.89
CA THR A 80 3.80 -12.40 2.81
C THR A 80 4.60 -13.36 1.93
N ILE A 81 4.27 -13.38 0.64
CA ILE A 81 4.91 -14.22 -0.37
C ILE A 81 5.74 -13.30 -1.27
N GLU A 82 7.05 -13.33 -1.07
CA GLU A 82 8.03 -12.65 -1.90
C GLU A 82 8.29 -13.50 -3.15
N VAL A 83 7.88 -12.99 -4.31
CA VAL A 83 8.00 -13.69 -5.58
C VAL A 83 9.19 -13.16 -6.36
N GLU A 84 9.99 -14.06 -6.91
CA GLU A 84 11.13 -13.72 -7.75
C GLU A 84 11.17 -14.60 -9.00
N GLY A 85 11.40 -13.99 -10.16
CA GLY A 85 11.48 -14.68 -11.44
C GLY A 85 10.13 -14.84 -12.14
N VAL A 86 10.05 -15.85 -13.02
CA VAL A 86 8.89 -16.04 -13.91
C VAL A 86 7.99 -17.15 -13.38
N VAL A 87 6.74 -16.80 -13.12
CA VAL A 87 5.65 -17.71 -12.79
C VAL A 87 4.78 -17.88 -14.04
N ASN A 88 4.48 -19.12 -14.41
CA ASN A 88 3.67 -19.44 -15.58
C ASN A 88 2.93 -20.78 -15.39
N HIS A 89 2.11 -21.16 -16.36
CA HIS A 89 1.34 -22.41 -16.32
C HIS A 89 2.20 -23.66 -16.06
N ALA A 90 3.39 -23.75 -16.66
CA ALA A 90 4.24 -24.94 -16.58
C ALA A 90 4.83 -25.15 -15.18
N ASN A 91 4.95 -24.09 -14.38
CA ASN A 91 5.47 -24.16 -13.01
C ASN A 91 4.39 -23.87 -11.95
N THR A 92 3.11 -24.01 -12.30
CA THR A 92 1.98 -23.78 -11.40
C THR A 92 1.13 -25.04 -11.32
N ALA A 93 1.43 -25.90 -10.35
CA ALA A 93 0.65 -27.10 -10.04
C ALA A 93 -0.20 -26.86 -8.79
N LYS A 94 -1.35 -27.52 -8.73
CA LYS A 94 -2.25 -27.55 -7.58
C LYS A 94 -1.53 -28.07 -6.35
N VAL A 95 -1.75 -27.39 -5.23
CA VAL A 95 -1.41 -27.89 -3.89
C VAL A 95 -2.68 -27.94 -3.07
N SER A 96 -2.87 -29.00 -2.29
CA SER A 96 -4.04 -29.18 -1.43
C SER A 96 -3.64 -28.94 0.03
N GLY A 97 -4.50 -28.26 0.77
CA GLY A 97 -4.38 -28.06 2.22
C GLY A 97 -5.63 -27.37 2.76
N ASP A 98 -5.84 -27.43 4.08
CA ASP A 98 -7.06 -26.91 4.72
C ASP A 98 -7.15 -25.37 4.69
N SER A 99 -6.06 -24.68 4.36
CA SER A 99 -5.94 -23.22 4.39
C SER A 99 -5.94 -22.56 3.00
N CYS A 100 -6.26 -23.31 1.94
CA CYS A 100 -6.21 -22.83 0.56
C CYS A 100 -7.24 -23.52 -0.35
N SER A 101 -7.56 -22.87 -1.47
CA SER A 101 -8.29 -23.47 -2.58
C SER A 101 -7.54 -23.12 -3.87
N THR A 102 -6.77 -24.07 -4.40
CA THR A 102 -5.89 -23.85 -5.57
C THR A 102 -6.20 -24.82 -6.72
N ALA A 103 -5.75 -24.48 -7.92
CA ALA A 103 -5.91 -25.27 -9.13
C ALA A 103 -4.65 -25.24 -10.00
N ASP A 104 -4.53 -26.20 -10.92
CA ASP A 104 -3.41 -26.27 -11.87
C ASP A 104 -3.45 -25.08 -12.83
N GLY A 105 -2.28 -24.51 -13.12
CA GLY A 105 -2.11 -23.50 -14.15
C GLY A 105 -2.82 -22.18 -13.88
N VAL A 106 -3.14 -21.84 -12.63
CA VAL A 106 -3.76 -20.57 -12.21
C VAL A 106 -3.26 -20.15 -10.83
N ILE A 107 -3.17 -18.85 -10.56
CA ILE A 107 -3.00 -18.34 -9.19
C ILE A 107 -4.37 -17.88 -8.67
N GLU A 108 -4.94 -18.63 -7.74
CA GLU A 108 -6.21 -18.31 -7.09
C GLU A 108 -6.00 -17.97 -5.62
N LEU A 109 -6.43 -16.76 -5.23
CA LEU A 109 -6.65 -16.35 -3.85
C LEU A 109 -8.13 -16.50 -3.56
N LYS A 110 -8.53 -17.73 -3.22
CA LYS A 110 -9.93 -18.10 -3.04
C LYS A 110 -10.24 -18.52 -1.60
N GLN A 111 -11.33 -17.99 -1.03
CA GLN A 111 -11.79 -18.28 0.34
C GLN A 111 -10.70 -18.03 1.39
N ILE A 112 -9.94 -16.95 1.18
CA ILE A 112 -8.70 -16.68 1.88
C ILE A 112 -8.66 -15.25 2.41
N SER A 113 -7.86 -15.02 3.44
CA SER A 113 -7.55 -13.67 3.86
C SER A 113 -6.11 -13.49 4.33
N ASN A 114 -5.73 -12.22 4.44
CA ASN A 114 -4.46 -11.77 5.00
C ASN A 114 -3.25 -12.25 4.17
N VAL A 115 -3.26 -11.93 2.88
CA VAL A 115 -2.20 -12.36 1.95
C VAL A 115 -1.55 -11.14 1.30
N THR A 116 -0.23 -11.12 1.29
CA THR A 116 0.55 -10.22 0.42
C THR A 116 1.31 -11.06 -0.60
N ILE A 117 1.16 -10.75 -1.89
CA ILE A 117 2.06 -11.20 -2.96
C ILE A 117 2.87 -9.99 -3.39
N VAL A 118 4.20 -10.07 -3.25
CA VAL A 118 5.10 -8.96 -3.60
C VAL A 118 6.27 -9.41 -4.46
N GLY A 119 6.52 -8.73 -5.57
CA GLY A 119 7.70 -8.99 -6.39
C GLY A 119 8.98 -8.46 -5.73
N VAL A 120 10.06 -9.24 -5.77
CA VAL A 120 11.37 -8.88 -5.21
C VAL A 120 12.53 -9.18 -6.17
N GLY A 121 13.75 -8.74 -5.82
CA GLY A 121 14.96 -9.04 -6.58
C GLY A 121 14.92 -8.47 -7.99
N SER A 122 15.13 -9.33 -9.00
CA SER A 122 15.02 -8.94 -10.42
C SER A 122 13.57 -8.74 -10.90
N GLY A 123 12.58 -8.86 -10.00
CA GLY A 123 11.16 -8.72 -10.26
C GLY A 123 10.41 -10.06 -10.35
N ALA A 124 9.10 -9.99 -10.16
CA ALA A 124 8.17 -11.10 -10.38
C ALA A 124 7.39 -10.88 -11.68
N VAL A 125 7.39 -11.87 -12.56
CA VAL A 125 6.62 -11.86 -13.80
C VAL A 125 5.68 -13.06 -13.84
N PHE A 126 4.38 -12.79 -13.85
CA PHE A 126 3.34 -13.77 -14.13
C PHE A 126 3.06 -13.75 -15.63
N ASP A 127 3.64 -14.72 -16.34
CA ASP A 127 3.64 -14.77 -17.80
C ASP A 127 2.52 -15.67 -18.30
N GLN A 128 1.57 -15.05 -19.01
CA GLN A 128 0.30 -15.63 -19.44
C GLN A 128 -0.59 -16.13 -18.31
N LEU A 129 -0.26 -15.83 -17.06
CA LEU A 129 -0.93 -16.35 -15.87
C LEU A 129 -1.54 -15.20 -15.09
N GLY A 130 -2.88 -15.17 -14.97
CA GLY A 130 -3.61 -14.17 -14.20
C GLY A 130 -3.65 -14.52 -12.71
N ILE A 131 -3.97 -13.50 -11.90
CA ILE A 131 -4.22 -13.63 -10.47
C ILE A 131 -5.70 -13.42 -10.22
N HIS A 132 -6.38 -14.44 -9.70
CA HIS A 132 -7.82 -14.43 -9.47
C HIS A 132 -8.10 -14.37 -7.97
N ILE A 133 -8.89 -13.39 -7.54
CA ILE A 133 -9.29 -13.20 -6.13
C ILE A 133 -10.78 -13.49 -6.01
N ARG A 134 -11.16 -14.44 -5.15
CA ARG A 134 -12.56 -14.82 -4.97
C ARG A 134 -12.92 -15.09 -3.51
N GLU A 135 -14.07 -14.61 -3.05
CA GLU A 135 -14.59 -14.83 -1.69
C GLU A 135 -13.51 -14.53 -0.62
N SER A 136 -12.76 -13.45 -0.82
CA SER A 136 -11.49 -13.21 -0.11
C SER A 136 -11.37 -11.78 0.36
N SER A 137 -10.57 -11.57 1.41
CA SER A 137 -10.38 -10.23 1.96
C SER A 137 -8.98 -9.95 2.48
N ASN A 138 -8.66 -8.67 2.60
CA ASN A 138 -7.37 -8.19 3.09
C ASN A 138 -6.19 -8.75 2.27
N ILE A 139 -6.15 -8.35 1.00
CA ILE A 139 -5.17 -8.83 0.01
C ILE A 139 -4.32 -7.66 -0.50
N ILE A 140 -3.00 -7.86 -0.56
CA ILE A 140 -2.06 -6.93 -1.20
C ILE A 140 -1.39 -7.65 -2.37
N ILE A 141 -1.37 -7.01 -3.54
CA ILE A 141 -0.57 -7.42 -4.69
C ILE A 141 0.33 -6.24 -5.07
N GLN A 142 1.64 -6.40 -4.92
CA GLN A 142 2.57 -5.28 -5.08
C GLN A 142 3.81 -5.64 -5.91
N ASN A 143 4.31 -4.72 -6.72
CA ASN A 143 5.59 -4.87 -7.45
C ASN A 143 5.65 -6.08 -8.42
N VAL A 144 4.52 -6.52 -8.96
CA VAL A 144 4.47 -7.66 -9.90
C VAL A 144 4.16 -7.20 -11.32
N THR A 145 4.72 -7.89 -12.30
CA THR A 145 4.26 -7.79 -13.70
C THR A 145 3.33 -8.96 -14.00
N VAL A 146 2.13 -8.70 -14.49
CA VAL A 146 1.22 -9.73 -15.02
C VAL A 146 0.98 -9.42 -16.48
N ARG A 147 1.29 -10.37 -17.37
CA ARG A 147 1.22 -10.09 -18.81
C ARG A 147 0.59 -11.20 -19.62
N ASN A 148 -0.07 -10.80 -20.70
CA ASN A 148 -0.52 -11.66 -21.79
C ASN A 148 -1.40 -12.83 -21.34
N VAL A 149 -2.26 -12.62 -20.35
CA VAL A 149 -3.18 -13.64 -19.85
C VAL A 149 -4.22 -13.97 -20.93
N LYS A 150 -4.26 -15.23 -21.35
CA LYS A 150 -5.14 -15.64 -22.44
C LYS A 150 -6.55 -15.92 -21.93
N LYS A 151 -7.55 -15.48 -22.67
CA LYS A 151 -8.96 -15.85 -22.42
C LYS A 151 -9.26 -17.27 -22.94
N SER A 152 -10.51 -17.69 -22.74
CA SER A 152 -11.03 -18.96 -23.27
C SER A 152 -10.80 -19.11 -24.77
N GLY A 153 -10.51 -20.35 -25.21
CA GLY A 153 -10.15 -20.66 -26.61
C GLY A 153 -8.65 -20.75 -26.88
N SER A 154 -7.79 -20.45 -25.90
CA SER A 154 -6.34 -20.72 -25.94
C SER A 154 -5.97 -22.00 -25.18
N PRO A 155 -4.93 -22.76 -25.58
CA PRO A 155 -4.33 -23.82 -24.77
C PRO A 155 -3.81 -23.34 -23.40
N THR A 156 -3.53 -22.05 -23.28
CA THR A 156 -3.07 -21.38 -22.05
C THR A 156 -4.16 -20.47 -21.46
N SER A 157 -5.44 -20.77 -21.70
CA SER A 157 -6.57 -20.01 -21.17
C SER A 157 -6.52 -19.94 -19.64
N ASN A 158 -6.55 -18.72 -19.10
CA ASN A 158 -6.49 -18.44 -17.67
C ASN A 158 -7.46 -17.32 -17.26
N GLY A 159 -8.69 -17.38 -17.77
CA GLY A 159 -9.74 -16.38 -17.52
C GLY A 159 -9.61 -15.10 -18.35
N GLY A 160 -8.41 -14.75 -18.80
CA GLY A 160 -8.14 -13.61 -19.68
C GLY A 160 -7.84 -12.30 -18.95
N ASP A 161 -8.21 -12.22 -17.67
CA ASP A 161 -7.95 -11.06 -16.81
C ASP A 161 -6.53 -11.11 -16.23
N ALA A 162 -5.78 -10.00 -16.26
CA ALA A 162 -4.48 -9.95 -15.59
C ALA A 162 -4.65 -10.07 -14.06
N ILE A 163 -5.51 -9.25 -13.48
CA ILE A 163 -6.01 -9.43 -12.11
C ILE A 163 -7.54 -9.36 -12.15
N GLY A 164 -8.18 -10.47 -11.81
CA GLY A 164 -9.64 -10.58 -11.74
C GLY A 164 -10.11 -10.74 -10.30
N MET A 165 -11.18 -10.02 -9.93
CA MET A 165 -11.84 -10.11 -8.62
C MET A 165 -13.31 -10.45 -8.82
N GLU A 166 -13.78 -11.49 -8.14
CA GLU A 166 -15.12 -12.01 -8.37
C GLU A 166 -15.68 -12.64 -7.09
N SER A 167 -16.96 -12.39 -6.80
CA SER A 167 -17.72 -12.96 -5.70
C SER A 167 -17.20 -12.54 -4.32
N ASP A 168 -17.84 -11.56 -3.70
CA ASP A 168 -17.64 -11.20 -2.29
C ASP A 168 -16.20 -10.86 -1.90
N VAL A 169 -15.49 -10.09 -2.74
CA VAL A 169 -14.12 -9.63 -2.45
C VAL A 169 -14.12 -8.31 -1.67
N ARG A 170 -13.31 -8.19 -0.61
CA ARG A 170 -13.22 -6.97 0.23
C ARG A 170 -11.77 -6.57 0.51
N ASN A 171 -11.50 -5.27 0.59
CA ASN A 171 -10.23 -4.75 1.11
C ASN A 171 -9.02 -5.31 0.34
N VAL A 172 -8.85 -4.82 -0.90
CA VAL A 172 -7.76 -5.22 -1.77
C VAL A 172 -6.95 -3.99 -2.19
N TRP A 173 -5.63 -4.08 -2.04
CA TRP A 173 -4.71 -3.05 -2.50
C TRP A 173 -3.76 -3.64 -3.55
N VAL A 174 -3.91 -3.16 -4.78
CA VAL A 174 -3.03 -3.51 -5.90
C VAL A 174 -2.18 -2.29 -6.21
N ASP A 175 -0.87 -2.43 -6.11
CA ASP A 175 0.02 -1.28 -6.07
C ASP A 175 1.32 -1.55 -6.83
N HIS A 176 1.83 -0.56 -7.57
CA HIS A 176 3.09 -0.73 -8.31
C HIS A 176 3.14 -1.98 -9.20
N THR A 177 2.03 -2.30 -9.86
CA THR A 177 1.95 -3.45 -10.77
C THR A 177 2.11 -3.01 -12.22
N THR A 178 2.64 -3.89 -13.06
CA THR A 178 2.58 -3.70 -14.52
C THR A 178 1.64 -4.75 -15.08
N LEU A 179 0.48 -4.32 -15.59
CA LEU A 179 -0.52 -5.16 -16.22
C LEU A 179 -0.49 -4.92 -17.73
N GLU A 180 -0.23 -5.95 -18.51
CA GLU A 180 0.02 -5.81 -19.95
C GLU A 180 -0.70 -6.90 -20.75
N ALA A 181 -1.27 -6.51 -21.89
CA ALA A 181 -1.71 -7.44 -22.92
C ALA A 181 -0.98 -7.16 -24.24
N SER A 182 -1.32 -7.92 -25.28
CA SER A 182 -0.80 -7.71 -26.63
C SER A 182 -1.96 -7.62 -27.63
N GLY A 183 -2.97 -6.79 -27.31
CA GLY A 183 -4.19 -6.63 -28.10
C GLY A 183 -5.47 -6.73 -27.27
N GLY A 184 -6.59 -6.95 -27.96
CA GLY A 184 -7.92 -7.06 -27.37
C GLY A 184 -8.53 -8.44 -27.54
N GLU A 185 -9.86 -8.49 -27.60
CA GLU A 185 -10.60 -9.75 -27.69
C GLU A 185 -10.30 -10.54 -28.96
N SER A 186 -10.09 -9.87 -30.10
CA SER A 186 -9.76 -10.52 -31.36
C SER A 186 -8.41 -11.25 -31.31
N GLU A 187 -7.50 -10.82 -30.44
CA GLU A 187 -6.18 -11.43 -30.22
C GLU A 187 -6.17 -12.43 -29.04
N GLY A 188 -7.33 -12.64 -28.41
CA GLY A 188 -7.53 -13.61 -27.33
C GLY A 188 -7.17 -13.10 -25.93
N TYR A 189 -7.31 -11.80 -25.68
CA TYR A 189 -7.16 -11.17 -24.36
C TYR A 189 -8.51 -10.63 -23.85
N ASP A 190 -8.68 -10.50 -22.54
CA ASP A 190 -9.87 -9.86 -21.95
C ASP A 190 -9.50 -8.56 -21.21
N GLY A 191 -9.75 -8.42 -19.91
CA GLY A 191 -9.44 -7.23 -19.11
C GLY A 191 -8.02 -7.26 -18.52
N LEU A 192 -7.55 -6.10 -18.07
CA LEU A 192 -6.36 -6.07 -17.19
C LEU A 192 -6.78 -6.10 -15.71
N PHE A 193 -7.80 -5.33 -15.33
CA PHE A 193 -8.20 -5.18 -13.93
C PHE A 193 -9.72 -5.22 -13.76
N ASP A 194 -10.27 -6.40 -13.52
CA ASP A 194 -11.72 -6.66 -13.52
C ASP A 194 -12.27 -6.95 -12.12
N MET A 195 -13.46 -6.43 -11.82
CA MET A 195 -14.18 -6.56 -10.56
C MET A 195 -15.66 -6.86 -10.81
N LYS A 196 -16.13 -7.96 -10.24
CA LYS A 196 -17.46 -8.52 -10.50
C LYS A 196 -18.07 -9.02 -9.20
N ASP A 197 -19.39 -9.18 -9.22
CA ASP A 197 -20.16 -9.91 -8.22
C ASP A 197 -19.84 -9.48 -6.77
N ASN A 198 -20.30 -8.28 -6.43
CA ASN A 198 -20.18 -7.71 -5.09
C ASN A 198 -18.74 -7.49 -4.60
N THR A 199 -17.83 -6.99 -5.44
CA THR A 199 -16.45 -6.61 -5.05
C THR A 199 -16.38 -5.16 -4.54
N GLN A 200 -15.81 -4.94 -3.35
CA GLN A 200 -15.77 -3.60 -2.71
C GLN A 200 -14.47 -3.28 -1.97
N TYR A 201 -14.21 -1.98 -1.76
CA TYR A 201 -13.04 -1.45 -1.03
C TYR A 201 -11.70 -1.83 -1.68
N VAL A 202 -11.58 -1.50 -2.96
CA VAL A 202 -10.39 -1.82 -3.77
C VAL A 202 -9.64 -0.53 -4.10
N THR A 203 -8.31 -0.58 -4.07
CA THR A 203 -7.46 0.50 -4.58
C THR A 203 -6.43 -0.05 -5.55
N LEU A 204 -6.39 0.53 -6.75
CA LEU A 204 -5.32 0.36 -7.73
C LEU A 204 -4.48 1.63 -7.75
N SER A 205 -3.21 1.52 -7.37
CA SER A 205 -2.32 2.67 -7.29
C SER A 205 -0.97 2.43 -7.94
N TYR A 206 -0.37 3.51 -8.45
CA TYR A 206 0.99 3.51 -9.00
C TYR A 206 1.25 2.38 -9.99
N SER A 207 0.23 1.92 -10.72
CA SER A 207 0.33 0.76 -11.60
C SER A 207 0.34 1.21 -13.06
N THR A 208 1.00 0.44 -13.92
CA THR A 208 0.86 0.63 -15.36
C THR A 208 -0.10 -0.40 -15.94
N LEU A 209 -1.03 0.06 -16.77
CA LEU A 209 -1.93 -0.76 -17.58
C LEU A 209 -1.67 -0.40 -19.03
N ARG A 210 -1.27 -1.38 -19.85
CA ARG A 210 -0.89 -1.07 -21.24
C ARG A 210 -1.24 -2.12 -22.29
N ASN A 211 -1.32 -1.65 -23.54
CA ASN A 211 -1.42 -2.47 -24.75
C ASN A 211 -2.59 -3.45 -24.75
N SER A 212 -3.74 -3.02 -24.22
CA SER A 212 -4.93 -3.85 -24.05
C SER A 212 -6.16 -3.21 -24.66
N GLY A 213 -7.01 -4.03 -25.28
CA GLY A 213 -8.33 -3.56 -25.70
C GLY A 213 -9.25 -3.16 -24.54
N ARG A 214 -8.99 -3.67 -23.33
CA ARG A 214 -9.80 -3.40 -22.14
C ARG A 214 -8.93 -3.15 -20.92
N GLY A 215 -9.00 -1.94 -20.36
CA GLY A 215 -8.28 -1.58 -19.14
C GLY A 215 -8.84 -2.29 -17.89
N GLY A 216 -10.15 -2.27 -17.69
CA GLY A 216 -10.76 -2.89 -16.53
C GLY A 216 -12.25 -2.61 -16.35
N LEU A 217 -12.95 -3.57 -15.76
CA LEU A 217 -14.40 -3.56 -15.54
C LEU A 217 -14.75 -3.50 -14.06
N ILE A 218 -15.79 -2.73 -13.70
CA ILE A 218 -16.50 -2.83 -12.43
C ILE A 218 -17.97 -3.12 -12.73
N GLY A 219 -18.40 -4.31 -12.39
CA GLY A 219 -19.74 -4.83 -12.69
C GLY A 219 -19.80 -5.48 -14.08
N SER A 220 -20.09 -6.78 -14.10
CA SER A 220 -20.14 -7.60 -15.32
C SER A 220 -21.29 -7.23 -16.26
N SER A 221 -22.40 -6.70 -15.73
CA SER A 221 -23.61 -6.35 -16.47
C SER A 221 -24.32 -5.14 -15.84
N GLU A 222 -25.30 -4.55 -16.54
CA GLU A 222 -26.09 -3.43 -16.00
C GLU A 222 -26.94 -3.80 -14.78
N SER A 223 -27.00 -5.08 -14.39
CA SER A 223 -27.62 -5.55 -13.13
C SER A 223 -26.60 -5.87 -12.02
N ASP A 224 -25.30 -5.93 -12.34
CA ASP A 224 -24.22 -6.20 -11.38
C ASP A 224 -23.73 -4.90 -10.72
N LEU A 225 -24.59 -4.32 -9.88
CA LEU A 225 -24.45 -2.97 -9.32
C LEU A 225 -23.96 -2.95 -7.87
N SER A 226 -23.64 -4.12 -7.29
CA SER A 226 -23.19 -4.27 -5.91
C SER A 226 -21.68 -4.01 -5.72
N ASN A 227 -20.96 -3.78 -6.82
CA ASN A 227 -19.55 -3.41 -6.80
C ASN A 227 -19.37 -1.92 -6.49
N GLY A 228 -18.33 -1.53 -5.75
CA GLY A 228 -18.13 -0.11 -5.45
C GLY A 228 -17.10 0.19 -4.37
N PHE A 229 -16.91 1.48 -4.08
CA PHE A 229 -15.85 1.97 -3.21
C PHE A 229 -14.47 1.62 -3.78
N ILE A 230 -14.21 2.10 -5.00
CA ILE A 230 -13.00 1.80 -5.75
C ILE A 230 -12.14 3.05 -5.91
N THR A 231 -10.83 2.93 -5.74
CA THR A 231 -9.89 4.04 -5.98
C THR A 231 -8.91 3.68 -7.07
N TYR A 232 -8.70 4.60 -8.01
CA TYR A 232 -7.66 4.55 -9.02
C TYR A 232 -6.81 5.79 -8.88
N HIS A 233 -5.52 5.66 -8.51
CA HIS A 233 -4.66 6.83 -8.48
C HIS A 233 -3.22 6.61 -8.91
N HIS A 234 -2.63 7.63 -9.51
CA HIS A 234 -1.23 7.61 -9.94
C HIS A 234 -0.91 6.46 -10.90
N ASN A 235 -1.91 5.94 -11.62
CA ASN A 235 -1.72 4.89 -12.60
C ASN A 235 -1.37 5.47 -13.96
N LEU A 236 -0.56 4.75 -14.72
CA LEU A 236 -0.33 4.98 -16.14
C LEU A 236 -1.26 4.07 -16.94
N TYR A 237 -2.12 4.65 -17.77
CA TYR A 237 -2.87 3.95 -18.81
C TYR A 237 -2.23 4.31 -20.15
N GLU A 238 -1.63 3.33 -20.83
CA GLU A 238 -0.89 3.55 -22.07
C GLU A 238 -1.41 2.64 -23.18
N ASN A 239 -1.89 3.21 -24.29
CA ASN A 239 -2.40 2.44 -25.43
C ASN A 239 -3.48 1.43 -25.00
N ILE A 240 -4.61 1.97 -24.55
CA ILE A 240 -5.78 1.20 -24.11
C ILE A 240 -6.96 1.57 -25.00
N ASP A 241 -7.70 0.59 -25.53
CA ASP A 241 -8.84 0.93 -26.40
C ASP A 241 -10.00 1.49 -25.58
N SER A 242 -10.44 0.76 -24.55
CA SER A 242 -11.60 1.14 -23.77
C SER A 242 -11.55 0.67 -22.31
N ARG A 243 -12.57 1.03 -21.53
CA ARG A 243 -12.78 0.59 -20.14
C ARG A 243 -11.62 1.03 -19.24
N ALA A 244 -11.44 2.33 -19.05
CA ALA A 244 -10.36 2.86 -18.22
C ALA A 244 -10.84 3.74 -17.02
N PRO A 245 -11.73 3.23 -16.13
CA PRO A 245 -12.42 1.94 -16.17
C PRO A 245 -13.83 2.03 -16.78
N LEU A 246 -14.47 0.89 -17.04
CA LEU A 246 -15.93 0.83 -17.16
C LEU A 246 -16.54 0.59 -15.79
N LEU A 247 -17.43 1.47 -15.34
CA LEU A 247 -18.02 1.47 -14.01
C LEU A 247 -19.55 1.38 -14.08
N ARG A 248 -20.13 0.34 -13.47
CA ARG A 248 -21.58 0.18 -13.31
C ARG A 248 -21.97 0.27 -11.84
N GLY A 249 -22.96 1.11 -11.54
CA GLY A 249 -23.33 1.40 -10.16
C GLY A 249 -22.15 1.90 -9.32
N GLY A 250 -22.16 1.64 -8.02
CA GLY A 250 -21.00 1.92 -7.16
C GLY A 250 -20.50 3.37 -7.13
N ILE A 251 -19.34 3.54 -6.49
CA ILE A 251 -18.61 4.81 -6.43
C ILE A 251 -17.15 4.50 -6.77
N ALA A 252 -16.56 5.31 -7.65
CA ALA A 252 -15.12 5.29 -7.90
C ALA A 252 -14.51 6.69 -7.69
N HIS A 253 -13.35 6.75 -7.05
CA HIS A 253 -12.51 7.94 -7.00
C HIS A 253 -11.28 7.73 -7.86
N ILE A 254 -11.13 8.56 -8.88
CA ILE A 254 -10.17 8.41 -9.96
C ILE A 254 -9.36 9.69 -10.00
N TYR A 255 -8.12 9.67 -9.49
CA TYR A 255 -7.33 10.90 -9.37
C TYR A 255 -5.85 10.74 -9.68
N ASN A 256 -5.23 11.81 -10.20
CA ASN A 256 -3.80 11.82 -10.58
C ASN A 256 -3.35 10.66 -11.46
N ASN A 257 -4.24 10.07 -12.27
CA ASN A 257 -3.85 9.09 -13.27
C ASN A 257 -3.37 9.80 -14.54
N TYR A 258 -2.41 9.20 -15.22
CA TYR A 258 -1.97 9.62 -16.54
C TYR A 258 -2.53 8.67 -17.60
N TYR A 259 -3.39 9.18 -18.46
CA TYR A 259 -3.94 8.47 -19.61
C TYR A 259 -3.24 8.94 -20.89
N ALA A 260 -2.46 8.07 -21.51
CA ALA A 260 -1.77 8.32 -22.77
C ALA A 260 -2.30 7.33 -23.82
N SER A 261 -3.06 7.85 -24.80
CA SER A 261 -3.68 7.04 -25.85
C SER A 261 -4.78 6.10 -25.37
N LEU A 262 -5.92 6.68 -25.01
CA LEU A 262 -7.21 5.98 -25.01
C LEU A 262 -7.80 6.00 -26.42
N ASN A 263 -7.82 4.85 -27.10
CA ASN A 263 -8.09 4.78 -28.54
C ASN A 263 -9.59 4.91 -28.88
N GLU A 264 -10.48 4.44 -28.00
CA GLU A 264 -11.92 4.52 -28.20
C GLU A 264 -12.63 5.34 -27.13
N SER A 265 -12.51 4.96 -25.85
CA SER A 265 -13.16 5.64 -24.72
C SER A 265 -12.46 5.40 -23.39
N GLY A 266 -12.62 6.33 -22.44
CA GLY A 266 -11.98 6.25 -21.13
C GLY A 266 -12.87 5.76 -20.00
N ILE A 267 -13.06 6.63 -19.01
CA ILE A 267 -13.90 6.41 -17.84
C ILE A 267 -15.36 6.34 -18.29
N ASN A 268 -15.94 5.15 -18.25
CA ASN A 268 -17.29 4.88 -18.72
C ASN A 268 -18.23 4.63 -17.54
N SER A 269 -18.90 5.69 -17.09
CA SER A 269 -19.84 5.67 -15.96
C SER A 269 -21.24 5.29 -16.44
N ARG A 270 -21.81 4.20 -15.91
CA ARG A 270 -23.08 3.61 -16.35
C ARG A 270 -23.97 3.18 -15.19
N ALA A 271 -25.24 2.91 -15.47
CA ALA A 271 -26.21 2.31 -14.56
C ALA A 271 -26.17 2.91 -13.15
N GLY A 272 -26.24 4.24 -13.06
CA GLY A 272 -26.25 4.98 -11.80
C GLY A 272 -24.90 5.09 -11.09
N ALA A 273 -23.80 4.71 -11.75
CA ALA A 273 -22.46 4.89 -11.24
C ALA A 273 -22.12 6.33 -10.91
N ARG A 274 -21.19 6.53 -9.96
CA ARG A 274 -20.70 7.86 -9.59
C ARG A 274 -19.18 7.88 -9.57
N ALA A 275 -18.59 8.55 -10.56
CA ALA A 275 -17.15 8.74 -10.66
C ALA A 275 -16.74 10.13 -10.14
N LYS A 276 -15.86 10.20 -9.15
CA LYS A 276 -15.13 11.43 -8.80
C LYS A 276 -13.82 11.43 -9.58
N VAL A 277 -13.64 12.38 -10.50
CA VAL A 277 -12.53 12.39 -11.46
C VAL A 277 -11.71 13.67 -11.25
N ASP A 278 -10.58 13.55 -10.54
CA ASP A 278 -9.82 14.68 -10.04
C ASP A 278 -8.36 14.71 -10.47
N ASN A 279 -7.91 15.86 -10.99
CA ASN A 279 -6.50 16.11 -11.31
C ASN A 279 -5.83 15.01 -12.14
N ASN A 280 -6.57 14.35 -13.05
CA ASN A 280 -5.99 13.41 -14.01
C ASN A 280 -5.45 14.17 -15.22
N TYR A 281 -4.49 13.56 -15.92
CA TYR A 281 -3.96 14.06 -17.18
C TYR A 281 -4.35 13.12 -18.31
N PHE A 282 -5.08 13.62 -19.30
CA PHE A 282 -5.44 12.87 -20.50
C PHE A 282 -4.68 13.42 -21.68
N LYS A 283 -3.98 12.55 -22.41
CA LYS A 283 -3.16 12.89 -23.57
C LYS A 283 -3.50 12.01 -24.76
N ASP A 284 -3.61 12.61 -25.95
CA ASP A 284 -3.74 11.90 -27.23
C ASP A 284 -4.87 10.85 -27.19
N SER A 285 -6.01 11.23 -26.62
CA SER A 285 -7.06 10.29 -26.21
C SER A 285 -8.43 10.66 -26.79
N LYS A 286 -9.34 9.70 -26.82
CA LYS A 286 -10.72 9.89 -27.29
C LYS A 286 -11.73 9.59 -26.19
N ASP A 287 -12.79 10.39 -26.12
CA ASP A 287 -14.00 10.14 -25.31
C ASP A 287 -13.66 9.70 -23.87
N VAL A 288 -12.83 10.50 -23.19
CA VAL A 288 -12.14 10.08 -21.96
C VAL A 288 -13.04 9.96 -20.73
N LEU A 289 -14.24 10.54 -20.78
CA LEU A 289 -15.24 10.48 -19.73
C LEU A 289 -16.65 10.54 -20.32
N GLY A 290 -17.55 9.67 -19.88
CA GLY A 290 -18.96 9.75 -20.25
C GLY A 290 -19.72 8.46 -19.96
N THR A 291 -20.85 8.29 -20.64
CA THR A 291 -21.57 7.01 -20.74
C THR A 291 -21.45 6.54 -22.18
N PHE A 292 -20.89 5.35 -22.40
CA PHE A 292 -20.68 4.82 -23.76
C PHE A 292 -21.23 3.41 -23.89
N TYR A 293 -21.70 3.07 -25.09
CA TYR A 293 -22.24 1.76 -25.47
C TYR A 293 -23.49 1.32 -24.66
N THR A 294 -24.25 2.27 -24.12
CA THR A 294 -25.52 2.05 -23.41
C THR A 294 -26.29 3.36 -23.21
N ASP A 295 -27.61 3.28 -23.02
CA ASP A 295 -28.46 4.38 -22.57
C ASP A 295 -28.61 4.43 -21.03
N ALA A 296 -28.11 3.42 -20.30
CA ALA A 296 -28.11 3.37 -18.85
C ALA A 296 -27.05 4.34 -18.29
N ALA A 297 -27.44 5.60 -18.10
CA ALA A 297 -26.55 6.67 -17.69
C ALA A 297 -25.91 6.44 -16.31
N GLY A 298 -24.65 6.86 -16.19
CA GLY A 298 -23.98 7.10 -14.92
C GLY A 298 -23.80 8.60 -14.67
N TYR A 299 -23.04 8.90 -13.63
CA TYR A 299 -22.78 10.25 -13.14
C TYR A 299 -21.30 10.46 -12.85
N TRP A 300 -20.89 11.72 -12.85
CA TRP A 300 -19.54 12.14 -12.54
C TRP A 300 -19.47 13.51 -11.89
N GLN A 301 -18.45 13.67 -11.06
CA GLN A 301 -18.01 14.95 -10.53
C GLN A 301 -16.56 15.15 -10.96
N VAL A 302 -16.26 16.26 -11.61
CA VAL A 302 -14.94 16.55 -12.20
C VAL A 302 -14.30 17.77 -11.55
N SER A 303 -12.98 17.72 -11.35
CA SER A 303 -12.19 18.88 -10.92
C SER A 303 -10.74 18.77 -11.40
N GLY A 304 -10.14 19.87 -11.84
CA GLY A 304 -8.69 19.98 -12.05
C GLY A 304 -8.06 19.08 -13.14
N ASN A 305 -8.84 18.36 -13.95
CA ASN A 305 -8.29 17.50 -15.01
C ASN A 305 -7.73 18.33 -16.18
N ILE A 306 -6.68 17.80 -16.82
CA ILE A 306 -6.12 18.37 -18.06
C ILE A 306 -6.45 17.44 -19.23
N PHE A 307 -6.91 18.06 -20.33
CA PHE A 307 -7.24 17.39 -21.59
C PHE A 307 -6.30 17.91 -22.68
N ASP A 308 -5.19 17.21 -22.91
CA ASP A 308 -4.19 17.50 -23.94
C ASP A 308 -4.45 16.63 -25.18
N ASN A 309 -4.73 17.26 -26.32
CA ASN A 309 -5.09 16.57 -27.56
C ASN A 309 -6.19 15.50 -27.38
N VAL A 310 -7.28 15.86 -26.69
CA VAL A 310 -8.43 14.97 -26.50
C VAL A 310 -9.52 15.25 -27.52
N THR A 311 -10.01 14.19 -28.17
CA THR A 311 -11.13 14.27 -29.12
C THR A 311 -12.42 13.71 -28.51
N TRP A 312 -13.55 14.25 -28.96
CA TRP A 312 -14.87 13.92 -28.41
C TRP A 312 -15.84 13.64 -29.55
N SER A 313 -16.58 12.54 -29.45
CA SER A 313 -17.68 12.22 -30.34
C SER A 313 -18.89 13.13 -30.07
N SER A 314 -19.82 13.23 -31.02
CA SER A 314 -21.12 13.87 -30.77
C SER A 314 -22.01 12.96 -29.92
N PRO A 315 -22.85 13.52 -29.02
CA PRO A 315 -23.84 12.72 -28.30
C PRO A 315 -24.79 11.97 -29.26
N GLY A 316 -25.08 10.72 -28.93
CA GLY A 316 -26.03 9.83 -29.61
C GLY A 316 -26.91 9.10 -28.61
N SER A 317 -27.63 8.07 -29.07
CA SER A 317 -28.56 7.31 -28.21
C SER A 317 -27.88 6.49 -27.13
N GLU A 318 -26.69 5.95 -27.42
CA GLU A 318 -25.95 5.04 -26.52
C GLU A 318 -24.53 5.54 -26.22
N ASN A 319 -24.15 6.69 -26.76
CA ASN A 319 -22.86 7.32 -26.54
C ASN A 319 -23.08 8.78 -26.16
N ASN A 320 -22.80 9.11 -24.91
CA ASN A 320 -22.95 10.45 -24.35
C ASN A 320 -21.63 10.89 -23.68
N PRO A 321 -20.67 11.38 -24.47
CA PRO A 321 -19.41 11.89 -23.95
C PRO A 321 -19.63 13.13 -23.07
N ALA A 322 -18.85 13.27 -21.99
CA ALA A 322 -18.95 14.41 -21.08
C ALA A 322 -18.34 15.70 -21.66
N GLY A 323 -17.37 15.57 -22.58
CA GLY A 323 -16.69 16.70 -23.18
C GLY A 323 -17.43 17.32 -24.38
N PRO A 324 -16.83 18.31 -25.06
CA PRO A 324 -15.45 18.80 -24.86
C PRO A 324 -15.23 19.64 -23.59
N ASN A 325 -16.30 20.05 -22.90
CA ASN A 325 -16.24 20.81 -21.65
C ASN A 325 -16.94 20.05 -20.51
N PRO A 326 -16.30 19.03 -19.90
CA PRO A 326 -16.94 18.24 -18.86
C PRO A 326 -17.43 19.09 -17.68
N THR A 327 -18.72 18.96 -17.37
CA THR A 327 -19.35 19.55 -16.19
C THR A 327 -19.80 18.46 -15.22
N SER A 328 -19.67 18.73 -13.92
CA SER A 328 -20.21 17.83 -12.89
C SER A 328 -21.73 17.75 -12.98
N ASN A 329 -22.27 16.53 -12.92
CA ASN A 329 -23.72 16.28 -12.89
C ASN A 329 -24.18 15.58 -11.60
N THR A 330 -23.25 15.38 -10.66
CA THR A 330 -23.51 14.86 -9.32
C THR A 330 -22.48 15.40 -8.32
N SER A 331 -22.65 15.04 -7.05
CA SER A 331 -21.67 15.25 -5.98
C SER A 331 -21.32 13.90 -5.34
N VAL A 332 -20.03 13.67 -5.13
CA VAL A 332 -19.47 12.44 -4.57
C VAL A 332 -18.68 12.76 -3.31
N SER A 333 -18.98 12.08 -2.20
CA SER A 333 -18.24 12.21 -0.95
C SER A 333 -17.16 11.14 -0.84
N ILE A 334 -15.94 11.55 -0.50
CA ILE A 334 -14.78 10.67 -0.32
C ILE A 334 -14.46 10.57 1.18
N PRO A 335 -14.59 9.37 1.80
CA PRO A 335 -14.51 9.21 3.26
C PRO A 335 -13.09 9.01 3.79
N TYR A 336 -12.06 9.13 2.96
CA TYR A 336 -10.66 8.98 3.34
C TYR A 336 -9.85 10.23 3.03
N SER A 337 -8.72 10.39 3.70
CA SER A 337 -7.77 11.46 3.39
C SER A 337 -6.96 11.12 2.14
N TYR A 338 -6.72 12.13 1.31
CA TYR A 338 -5.86 12.04 0.13
C TYR A 338 -5.22 13.39 -0.14
N THR A 339 -4.14 13.39 -0.90
CA THR A 339 -3.47 14.60 -1.38
C THR A 339 -3.34 14.48 -2.89
N LEU A 340 -3.63 15.56 -3.60
CA LEU A 340 -3.56 15.61 -5.04
C LEU A 340 -2.25 16.26 -5.47
N ASP A 341 -1.57 15.65 -6.42
CA ASP A 341 -0.63 16.37 -7.27
C ASP A 341 -1.40 17.34 -8.19
N ASP A 342 -0.74 18.42 -8.60
CA ASP A 342 -1.27 19.25 -9.68
C ASP A 342 -1.33 18.43 -10.97
N ALA A 343 -2.44 18.51 -11.71
CA ALA A 343 -2.60 17.70 -12.91
C ALA A 343 -1.46 17.90 -13.92
N SER A 344 -0.87 19.09 -14.02
CA SER A 344 0.20 19.39 -14.98
C SER A 344 1.48 18.60 -14.76
N CYS A 345 1.75 18.16 -13.53
CA CYS A 345 2.94 17.38 -13.19
C CYS A 345 2.68 15.87 -13.14
N VAL A 346 1.41 15.44 -13.20
CA VAL A 346 1.02 14.02 -13.18
C VAL A 346 1.78 13.18 -14.21
N PRO A 347 1.96 13.59 -15.48
CA PRO A 347 2.74 12.80 -16.43
C PRO A 347 4.17 12.50 -15.96
N ASP A 348 4.85 13.47 -15.35
CA ASP A 348 6.23 13.31 -14.88
C ASP A 348 6.31 12.49 -13.58
N VAL A 349 5.37 12.69 -12.64
CA VAL A 349 5.26 11.86 -11.44
C VAL A 349 5.00 10.41 -11.82
N VAL A 350 3.92 10.17 -12.57
CA VAL A 350 3.45 8.82 -12.93
C VAL A 350 4.47 8.07 -13.78
N SER A 351 5.15 8.72 -14.73
CA SER A 351 6.19 8.05 -15.55
C SER A 351 7.37 7.51 -14.72
N ARG A 352 7.62 8.12 -13.56
CA ARG A 352 8.72 7.74 -12.66
C ARG A 352 8.29 6.73 -11.62
N THR A 353 7.06 6.81 -11.13
CA THR A 353 6.55 5.97 -10.03
C THR A 353 5.79 4.74 -10.50
N ALA A 354 5.03 4.81 -11.60
CA ALA A 354 4.08 3.76 -11.93
C ALA A 354 4.72 2.51 -12.55
N GLY A 355 4.24 1.35 -12.10
CA GLY A 355 4.65 0.03 -12.58
C GLY A 355 5.56 -0.73 -11.62
N ALA A 356 5.74 -2.02 -11.92
CA ALA A 356 6.68 -2.87 -11.21
C ALA A 356 8.13 -2.41 -11.42
N ASN A 357 8.98 -2.71 -10.44
CA ASN A 357 10.42 -2.41 -10.43
C ASN A 357 10.76 -0.90 -10.49
N LYS A 358 9.86 -0.05 -9.97
CA LYS A 358 10.06 1.40 -9.83
C LYS A 358 10.51 1.81 -8.43
N GLY A 359 10.94 0.86 -7.61
CA GLY A 359 11.36 1.13 -6.23
C GLY A 359 10.22 1.56 -5.31
N LEU A 360 8.97 1.25 -5.68
CA LEU A 360 7.77 1.56 -4.88
C LEU A 360 7.64 3.06 -4.54
N GLN A 361 8.12 3.92 -5.45
CA GLN A 361 8.11 5.36 -5.26
C GLN A 361 6.70 5.93 -5.26
N VAL A 362 6.41 6.85 -4.35
CA VAL A 362 5.08 7.47 -4.19
C VAL A 362 5.16 8.99 -4.37
N SER A 363 4.03 9.67 -4.46
CA SER A 363 3.95 11.12 -4.36
C SER A 363 3.15 11.53 -3.13
N ASN A 364 3.48 12.70 -2.58
CA ASN A 364 2.79 13.33 -1.45
C ASN A 364 2.04 14.61 -1.87
N GLY A 365 1.78 14.80 -3.16
CA GLY A 365 1.13 16.00 -3.69
C GLY A 365 2.07 17.19 -3.94
N SER A 366 3.39 16.98 -3.85
CA SER A 366 4.41 18.00 -4.12
C SER A 366 4.92 18.01 -5.56
N CYS A 367 4.27 17.28 -6.47
CA CYS A 367 4.74 17.07 -7.84
C CYS A 367 6.13 16.40 -7.92
N SER A 368 6.46 15.55 -6.96
CA SER A 368 7.75 14.87 -6.94
C SER A 368 7.68 13.45 -6.35
N PRO A 369 8.29 12.45 -7.01
CA PRO A 369 8.49 11.11 -6.47
C PRO A 369 9.30 11.14 -5.19
N GLN A 370 8.76 10.45 -4.20
CA GLN A 370 9.34 10.15 -2.91
C GLN A 370 9.73 8.68 -2.93
N SER A 371 10.94 8.37 -2.49
CA SER A 371 11.28 6.97 -2.25
C SER A 371 10.62 6.53 -0.95
N PRO A 372 10.06 5.31 -0.90
CA PRO A 372 9.55 4.78 0.35
C PRO A 372 10.71 4.71 1.34
N THR A 373 10.51 5.26 2.53
CA THR A 373 11.51 5.17 3.61
C THR A 373 11.72 3.68 3.90
N PRO A 374 12.94 3.13 3.77
CA PRO A 374 13.19 1.75 4.14
C PRO A 374 12.76 1.54 5.59
N GLY A 375 11.92 0.55 5.84
CA GLY A 375 11.78 0.00 7.19
C GLY A 375 13.16 -0.43 7.68
N PRO A 376 13.43 -0.44 9.00
CA PRO A 376 14.73 -0.81 9.53
C PRO A 376 15.12 -2.19 9.01
N THR A 377 16.16 -2.23 8.16
CA THR A 377 16.71 -3.47 7.62
C THR A 377 17.49 -4.15 8.75
N GLU A 378 17.02 -5.31 9.20
CA GLU A 378 17.77 -6.13 10.13
C GLU A 378 19.04 -6.65 9.41
N PRO A 379 20.25 -6.43 9.96
CA PRO A 379 21.48 -6.79 9.26
C PRO A 379 21.65 -8.31 9.23
N THR A 380 21.97 -8.84 8.04
CA THR A 380 22.33 -10.25 7.82
C THR A 380 23.59 -10.62 8.63
N PRO A 381 23.56 -11.61 9.54
CA PRO A 381 24.77 -12.03 10.25
C PRO A 381 25.67 -12.87 9.33
N GLY A 382 26.94 -12.50 9.22
CA GLY A 382 28.00 -13.34 8.65
C GLY A 382 28.36 -14.51 9.58
N PRO A 383 29.16 -15.49 9.10
CA PRO A 383 29.28 -16.79 9.75
C PRO A 383 30.32 -16.78 10.88
N THR A 384 29.93 -17.12 12.11
CA THR A 384 30.83 -17.71 13.12
C THR A 384 30.06 -18.45 14.23
N GLU A 385 30.27 -19.78 14.30
CA GLU A 385 30.24 -20.77 15.42
C GLU A 385 29.30 -20.66 16.68
N PRO A 386 29.11 -21.76 17.45
CA PRO A 386 27.78 -22.24 17.83
C PRO A 386 27.23 -21.67 19.15
N THR A 387 25.91 -21.71 19.18
CA THR A 387 24.93 -21.22 20.17
C THR A 387 25.10 -21.75 21.60
N PRO A 388 24.51 -21.05 22.57
CA PRO A 388 23.39 -21.64 23.29
C PRO A 388 22.15 -20.73 23.25
N GLY A 389 21.00 -21.28 22.80
CA GLY A 389 19.73 -20.55 22.65
C GLY A 389 18.94 -20.43 23.96
N PRO A 390 17.60 -20.42 23.92
CA PRO A 390 16.69 -19.78 22.99
C PRO A 390 16.16 -18.46 23.60
N THR A 391 15.81 -17.46 22.79
CA THR A 391 14.94 -16.37 23.28
C THR A 391 13.96 -15.97 22.18
N GLU A 392 12.70 -16.00 22.57
CA GLU A 392 11.46 -15.78 21.85
C GLU A 392 11.38 -14.35 21.24
N PRO A 393 10.64 -14.15 20.12
CA PRO A 393 10.75 -12.95 19.28
C PRO A 393 9.97 -11.76 19.83
N THR A 394 10.45 -10.54 19.52
CA THR A 394 9.74 -9.29 19.80
C THR A 394 8.91 -8.86 18.56
N PRO A 395 7.62 -8.48 18.71
CA PRO A 395 6.79 -7.96 17.61
C PRO A 395 6.98 -6.45 17.38
N GLY A 396 6.51 -5.93 16.24
CA GLY A 396 6.22 -4.50 16.01
C GLY A 396 4.74 -4.34 15.60
N PRO A 397 4.13 -3.14 15.56
CA PRO A 397 4.51 -1.83 16.09
C PRO A 397 3.95 -1.75 17.51
N THR A 398 4.67 -2.33 18.47
CA THR A 398 4.03 -2.79 19.68
C THR A 398 3.74 -1.62 20.61
N THR A 399 2.53 -1.56 21.17
CA THR A 399 2.37 -1.30 22.61
C THR A 399 3.69 -1.64 23.29
N PRO A 400 4.44 -0.67 23.87
CA PRO A 400 5.82 -0.93 24.22
C PRO A 400 5.94 -2.26 24.98
N ALA A 401 6.84 -3.14 24.52
CA ALA A 401 6.84 -4.52 24.99
C ALA A 401 6.99 -4.56 26.51
N GLY A 402 6.21 -5.41 27.16
CA GLY A 402 6.19 -5.55 28.63
C GLY A 402 4.87 -5.11 29.27
N THR A 403 4.81 -5.22 30.59
CA THR A 403 3.62 -4.90 31.38
C THR A 403 3.39 -3.39 31.37
N ASN A 404 2.18 -2.94 30.98
CA ASN A 404 1.75 -1.57 31.18
C ASN A 404 1.73 -1.26 32.69
N LEU A 405 2.70 -0.46 33.13
CA LEU A 405 2.92 -0.13 34.54
C LEU A 405 1.90 0.87 35.08
N SER A 406 1.05 1.44 34.22
CA SER A 406 -0.03 2.34 34.64
C SER A 406 -1.21 1.59 35.26
N ILE A 407 -1.44 0.33 34.87
CA ILE A 407 -2.54 -0.49 35.41
C ILE A 407 -2.26 -0.80 36.89
N GLY A 408 -3.17 -0.39 37.77
CA GLY A 408 -3.02 -0.55 39.23
C GLY A 408 -2.15 0.53 39.91
N ALA A 409 -1.58 1.47 39.17
CA ALA A 409 -0.88 2.64 39.72
C ALA A 409 -1.86 3.71 40.25
N GLY A 410 -1.33 4.74 40.92
CA GLY A 410 -2.08 5.95 41.27
C GLY A 410 -2.04 7.00 40.17
N SER A 411 -2.94 7.99 40.20
CA SER A 411 -2.93 9.14 39.26
C SER A 411 -3.46 10.39 39.95
N ASP A 412 -3.04 11.52 39.43
CA ASP A 412 -3.53 12.86 39.73
C ASP A 412 -3.25 13.78 38.54
N GLY A 413 -3.59 15.06 38.66
CA GLY A 413 -3.38 16.03 37.61
C GLY A 413 -3.70 17.45 38.05
N SER A 414 -3.61 18.40 37.12
CA SER A 414 -3.78 19.83 37.40
C SER A 414 -5.25 20.23 37.55
N SER A 415 -6.12 19.71 36.68
CA SER A 415 -7.55 19.97 36.66
C SER A 415 -8.27 18.86 35.88
N LYS A 416 -9.60 18.79 36.00
CA LYS A 416 -10.43 17.89 35.21
C LYS A 416 -11.78 18.51 34.89
N ALA A 417 -12.30 18.21 33.70
CA ALA A 417 -13.67 18.57 33.30
C ALA A 417 -14.70 17.70 34.03
N ASP A 418 -15.91 18.22 34.19
CA ASP A 418 -17.03 17.50 34.79
C ASP A 418 -17.31 16.19 34.06
N GLY A 419 -17.60 15.13 34.82
CA GLY A 419 -17.83 13.78 34.26
C GLY A 419 -16.57 13.00 33.90
N THR A 420 -15.37 13.55 34.10
CA THR A 420 -14.09 12.83 33.87
C THR A 420 -13.35 12.53 35.16
N SER A 421 -12.36 11.63 35.10
CA SER A 421 -11.53 11.24 36.25
C SER A 421 -10.08 11.02 35.83
N TYR A 422 -9.14 11.37 36.72
CA TYR A 422 -7.73 11.00 36.54
C TYR A 422 -7.53 9.48 36.52
N GLY A 423 -8.46 8.71 37.09
CA GLY A 423 -8.39 7.24 37.06
C GLY A 423 -8.62 6.65 35.67
N ASN A 424 -9.25 7.40 34.76
CA ASN A 424 -9.62 6.89 33.45
C ASN A 424 -8.40 6.64 32.55
N VAL A 425 -7.28 7.35 32.74
CA VAL A 425 -6.08 7.19 31.89
C VAL A 425 -5.31 5.88 32.11
N ARG A 426 -5.82 4.98 32.95
CA ARG A 426 -5.12 3.76 33.36
C ARG A 426 -6.07 2.60 33.66
N ASP A 427 -7.28 2.66 33.13
CA ASP A 427 -8.29 1.62 33.33
C ASP A 427 -8.34 0.62 32.16
N GLY A 428 -7.59 0.89 31.08
CA GLY A 428 -7.53 0.03 29.89
C GLY A 428 -8.76 0.17 28.98
N ASN A 429 -9.59 1.19 29.17
CA ASN A 429 -10.82 1.40 28.45
C ASN A 429 -10.80 2.69 27.63
N LEU A 430 -10.71 2.54 26.30
CA LEU A 430 -10.69 3.67 25.36
C LEU A 430 -11.99 4.49 25.27
N SER A 431 -13.04 4.05 25.97
CA SER A 431 -14.33 4.75 26.05
C SER A 431 -14.41 5.72 27.23
N THR A 432 -13.56 5.56 28.24
CA THR A 432 -13.39 6.50 29.36
C THR A 432 -12.17 7.38 29.09
N TYR A 433 -12.15 8.59 29.66
CA TYR A 433 -11.03 9.50 29.46
C TYR A 433 -10.88 10.51 30.58
N TRP A 434 -9.67 11.03 30.76
CA TRP A 434 -9.43 12.29 31.43
C TRP A 434 -9.44 13.43 30.41
N SER A 435 -10.01 14.56 30.81
CA SER A 435 -9.96 15.80 30.05
C SER A 435 -9.71 16.96 31.01
N PRO A 436 -8.77 17.88 30.72
CA PRO A 436 -8.56 19.06 31.56
C PRO A 436 -9.74 20.03 31.49
N ALA A 437 -9.81 20.98 32.43
CA ALA A 437 -10.89 21.99 32.46
C ALA A 437 -10.84 23.01 31.28
N GLY A 438 -9.78 23.00 30.48
CA GLY A 438 -9.59 23.87 29.32
C GLY A 438 -8.71 23.18 28.25
N SER A 439 -8.11 23.95 27.35
CA SER A 439 -7.26 23.41 26.26
C SER A 439 -5.87 22.97 26.69
N THR A 440 -5.51 23.14 27.97
CA THR A 440 -4.22 22.77 28.54
C THR A 440 -4.41 22.15 29.92
N GLY A 441 -3.46 21.32 30.34
CA GLY A 441 -3.46 20.71 31.66
C GLY A 441 -2.55 19.49 31.70
N SER A 442 -2.38 18.93 32.89
CA SER A 442 -1.49 17.79 33.10
C SER A 442 -2.19 16.63 33.80
N VAL A 443 -1.86 15.41 33.39
CA VAL A 443 -2.23 14.17 34.07
C VAL A 443 -0.98 13.35 34.35
N SER A 444 -0.97 12.65 35.49
CA SER A 444 0.20 11.91 35.97
C SER A 444 -0.14 10.47 36.33
N VAL A 445 0.83 9.58 36.16
CA VAL A 445 0.85 8.23 36.74
C VAL A 445 1.87 8.23 37.89
N LYS A 446 1.52 7.60 39.02
CA LYS A 446 2.37 7.54 40.22
C LYS A 446 2.40 6.17 40.87
N TRP A 447 3.55 5.78 41.40
CA TRP A 447 3.82 4.50 42.04
C TRP A 447 4.25 4.69 43.49
N GLY A 448 4.06 3.66 44.32
CA GLY A 448 4.47 3.67 45.73
C GLY A 448 5.98 3.61 45.96
N SER A 449 6.76 3.28 44.92
CA SER A 449 8.21 3.19 44.92
C SER A 449 8.78 3.61 43.56
N SER A 450 10.10 3.86 43.51
CA SER A 450 10.75 4.28 42.26
C SER A 450 10.62 3.19 41.20
N THR A 451 10.08 3.56 40.05
CA THR A 451 9.76 2.69 38.93
C THR A 451 10.55 3.14 37.71
N ALA A 452 11.23 2.21 37.04
CA ALA A 452 11.97 2.50 35.83
C ALA A 452 11.02 2.55 34.62
N VAL A 453 11.04 3.66 33.89
CA VAL A 453 10.22 3.89 32.69
C VAL A 453 11.11 4.45 31.59
N SER A 454 10.93 3.98 30.35
CA SER A 454 11.65 4.49 29.18
C SER A 454 10.73 4.81 27.99
N SER A 455 9.46 4.42 28.07
CA SER A 455 8.46 4.80 27.09
C SER A 455 7.08 4.94 27.71
N VAL A 456 6.26 5.74 27.04
CA VAL A 456 4.84 5.91 27.33
C VAL A 456 4.03 5.83 26.04
N ASN A 457 2.75 5.50 26.14
CA ASN A 457 1.83 5.55 25.02
C ASN A 457 0.60 6.38 25.42
N ILE A 458 0.44 7.53 24.78
CA ILE A 458 -0.70 8.42 24.99
C ILE A 458 -1.75 8.10 23.96
N ARG A 459 -2.95 7.71 24.41
CA ARG A 459 -4.05 7.35 23.52
C ARG A 459 -5.20 8.32 23.71
N GLU A 460 -5.68 8.92 22.63
CA GLU A 460 -6.84 9.79 22.65
C GLU A 460 -8.13 8.98 22.66
N ALA A 461 -9.18 9.54 23.27
CA ALA A 461 -10.52 8.95 23.24
C ALA A 461 -11.05 8.85 21.79
N SER A 462 -11.87 7.82 21.53
CA SER A 462 -12.49 7.63 20.22
C SER A 462 -13.22 8.91 19.75
N GLY A 463 -13.01 9.30 18.50
CA GLY A 463 -13.59 10.51 17.90
C GLY A 463 -12.95 11.83 18.37
N SER A 464 -11.88 11.79 19.15
CA SER A 464 -11.14 12.98 19.63
C SER A 464 -9.67 12.99 19.20
N ALA A 465 -9.31 12.14 18.24
CA ALA A 465 -7.94 12.02 17.75
C ALA A 465 -7.46 13.30 17.06
N GLY A 466 -6.21 13.69 17.32
CA GLY A 466 -5.59 14.89 16.77
C GLY A 466 -5.89 16.18 17.55
N SER A 467 -6.49 16.07 18.74
CA SER A 467 -6.80 17.22 19.60
C SER A 467 -5.57 17.70 20.38
N ILE A 468 -4.68 16.79 20.75
CA ILE A 468 -3.46 17.11 21.50
C ILE A 468 -2.45 17.79 20.57
N GLY A 469 -2.14 19.05 20.86
CA GLY A 469 -1.08 19.82 20.21
C GLY A 469 0.27 19.51 20.85
N SER A 470 0.93 20.52 21.42
CA SER A 470 2.26 20.42 22.02
C SER A 470 2.20 19.99 23.48
N TRP A 471 3.17 19.20 23.93
CA TRP A 471 3.23 18.68 25.29
C TRP A 471 4.67 18.52 25.80
N ARG A 472 4.79 18.31 27.12
CA ARG A 472 6.03 17.96 27.82
C ARG A 472 5.78 16.73 28.70
N LEU A 473 6.73 15.81 28.69
CA LEU A 473 6.77 14.67 29.62
C LEU A 473 7.76 15.02 30.73
N ILE A 474 7.31 15.00 31.98
CA ILE A 474 8.04 15.56 33.12
C ILE A 474 8.24 14.47 34.17
N ASN A 475 9.44 14.41 34.74
CA ASN A 475 9.71 13.66 35.95
C ASN A 475 9.04 14.40 37.12
N GLY A 476 7.95 13.85 37.64
CA GLY A 476 7.13 14.45 38.70
C GLY A 476 7.81 14.52 40.07
N ASP A 477 8.93 13.81 40.26
CA ASP A 477 9.69 13.87 41.52
C ASP A 477 10.65 15.07 41.54
N THR A 478 11.18 15.46 40.37
CA THR A 478 12.25 16.45 40.23
C THR A 478 11.86 17.71 39.46
N GLY A 479 10.78 17.66 38.68
CA GLY A 479 10.36 18.71 37.75
C GLY A 479 11.13 18.74 36.43
N ALA A 480 12.06 17.82 36.20
CA ALA A 480 12.85 17.77 34.96
C ALA A 480 12.01 17.34 33.76
N VAL A 481 12.12 18.06 32.63
CA VAL A 481 11.50 17.65 31.36
C VAL A 481 12.31 16.48 30.78
N LEU A 482 11.67 15.32 30.65
CA LEU A 482 12.25 14.12 30.08
C LEU A 482 12.29 14.19 28.55
N THR A 483 11.22 14.70 27.95
CA THR A 483 11.09 14.97 26.51
C THR A 483 9.89 15.88 26.25
N SER A 484 9.80 16.44 25.05
CA SER A 484 8.68 17.27 24.60
C SER A 484 8.34 16.93 23.16
N GLY A 485 7.09 17.13 22.77
CA GLY A 485 6.66 16.83 21.41
C GLY A 485 5.28 17.37 21.11
N SER A 486 4.65 16.79 20.10
CA SER A 486 3.29 17.11 19.70
C SER A 486 2.51 15.87 19.29
N GLY A 487 1.18 15.91 19.40
CA GLY A 487 0.30 14.78 19.06
C GLY A 487 0.33 13.66 20.11
N ALA A 488 -0.62 12.74 20.00
CA ALA A 488 -0.68 11.53 20.81
C ALA A 488 0.12 10.38 20.16
N GLY A 489 0.41 9.32 20.92
CA GLY A 489 1.12 8.13 20.45
C GLY A 489 2.22 7.64 21.40
N VAL A 490 3.07 6.75 20.88
CA VAL A 490 4.22 6.20 21.61
C VAL A 490 5.34 7.24 21.68
N ILE A 491 5.82 7.49 22.90
CA ILE A 491 6.87 8.46 23.21
C ILE A 491 7.98 7.71 23.95
N THR A 492 9.18 7.70 23.37
CA THR A 492 10.38 7.12 23.98
C THR A 492 11.27 8.21 24.57
N PHE A 493 11.95 7.90 25.67
CA PHE A 493 12.91 8.78 26.34
C PHE A 493 13.97 7.94 27.07
N ALA A 494 15.03 8.58 27.56
CA ALA A 494 16.07 7.88 28.32
C ALA A 494 15.45 7.18 29.54
N ARG A 495 15.80 5.90 29.76
CA ARG A 495 15.30 5.12 30.91
C ARG A 495 15.54 5.87 32.21
N THR A 496 14.46 6.21 32.90
CA THR A 496 14.48 7.04 34.10
C THR A 496 13.76 6.32 35.23
N SER A 497 14.34 6.31 36.43
CA SER A 497 13.71 5.79 37.64
C SER A 497 13.04 6.91 38.42
N LEU A 498 11.73 6.80 38.65
CA LEU A 498 10.88 7.87 39.20
C LEU A 498 9.62 7.31 39.88
N GLN A 499 9.04 8.03 40.84
CA GLN A 499 7.78 7.69 41.50
C GLN A 499 6.57 8.33 40.83
N LYS A 500 6.76 9.40 40.04
CA LYS A 500 5.70 10.08 39.30
C LYS A 500 6.15 10.55 37.92
N ILE A 501 5.37 10.25 36.89
CA ILE A 501 5.54 10.81 35.54
C ILE A 501 4.33 11.64 35.15
N THR A 502 4.56 12.82 34.59
CA THR A 502 3.51 13.79 34.25
C THR A 502 3.51 14.06 32.75
N PHE A 503 2.36 13.90 32.11
CA PHE A 503 2.11 14.36 30.74
C PHE A 503 1.42 15.72 30.81
N GLU A 504 2.13 16.78 30.42
CA GLU A 504 1.65 18.16 30.43
C GLU A 504 1.32 18.62 29.01
N ILE A 505 0.03 18.88 28.75
CA ILE A 505 -0.44 19.45 27.48
C ILE A 505 -0.31 20.96 27.56
N THR A 506 0.51 21.51 26.67
CA THR A 506 0.83 22.95 26.56
C THR A 506 0.08 23.64 25.43
N SER A 507 -0.45 22.90 24.45
CA SER A 507 -1.41 23.38 23.45
C SER A 507 -2.31 22.26 22.93
N ALA A 508 -3.53 22.59 22.49
CA ALA A 508 -4.50 21.67 21.92
C ALA A 508 -5.50 22.39 21.00
N THR A 509 -6.06 21.68 20.02
CA THR A 509 -7.16 22.13 19.17
C THR A 509 -8.50 21.78 19.84
N GLY A 510 -8.87 22.56 20.85
CA GLY A 510 -10.03 22.31 21.71
C GLY A 510 -9.66 21.69 23.06
N THR A 511 -10.62 21.08 23.75
CA THR A 511 -10.38 20.40 25.04
C THR A 511 -9.93 18.96 24.77
N PRO A 512 -8.67 18.59 25.05
CA PRO A 512 -8.14 17.28 24.72
C PRO A 512 -8.74 16.18 25.60
N LYS A 513 -8.78 14.95 25.09
CA LYS A 513 -9.31 13.78 25.80
C LYS A 513 -8.31 12.63 25.75
N VAL A 514 -7.60 12.42 26.87
CA VAL A 514 -6.66 11.31 27.03
C VAL A 514 -7.43 10.11 27.57
N ALA A 515 -7.58 9.09 26.75
CA ALA A 515 -8.18 7.82 27.16
C ALA A 515 -7.18 6.96 27.92
N GLU A 516 -5.94 6.85 27.45
CA GLU A 516 -4.89 6.09 28.16
C GLU A 516 -3.57 6.86 28.23
N PHE A 517 -2.91 6.75 29.37
CA PHE A 517 -1.53 7.14 29.63
C PHE A 517 -0.77 5.90 30.09
N GLU A 518 -0.37 5.09 29.13
CA GLU A 518 0.31 3.81 29.36
C GLU A 518 1.81 4.06 29.58
N THR A 519 2.45 3.30 30.47
CA THR A 519 3.86 3.49 30.86
C THR A 519 4.60 2.16 30.84
N TYR A 520 5.86 2.16 30.39
CA TYR A 520 6.61 0.93 30.16
C TYR A 520 8.08 1.08 30.53
N ALA A 521 8.65 0.03 31.12
CA ALA A 521 10.06 0.00 31.50
C ALA A 521 10.99 0.04 30.27
N GLY A 522 10.55 -0.55 29.16
CA GLY A 522 11.29 -0.76 27.91
C GLY A 522 12.58 -1.54 28.07
#